data_AF-A0A0L7K5N2-F1
#
_entry.id   AF-A0A0L7K5N2-F1
#
_cell.length_a   1.000
_cell.length_b   1.000
_cell.length_c   1.000
_cell.angle_alpha   90.00
_cell.angle_beta   90.00
_cell.angle_gamma   90.00
#
_symmetry.space_group_name_H-M   'P 1'
#
loop_
_entity.id
_entity.type
_entity.pdbx_description
1 polymer ?
#
loop_
_entity_poly.entity_id
_entity_poly.type
_entity_poly.pdbx_seq_one_letter_code
_entity_poly.pdbx_strand_id
1 'polypeptide(L)'
;MSTNNVEEKKNEELYNLLNILEEEFNLSKIENKNNNKNDDGDDDDVNKREDNNNNEYYKKLKDEKGLDVLINEYTTSLKISKKYNIDHNKVMGMIKKLETLYYIINLIKSFNTYHLSDEGKQYLKEGSPEFIVIKYVIQNNKCTLEDLKKNLGKIGDIGLNTNLKNRTIQLNKADKCLTCNCNLHDIQDFTQIYLDIINQYGHDEELLFAHLKNKNHTKNALNNNEMKNSCKDNNNIINNLIQDLKKRKLLEIKKNSYSHVIKTSIFKKDIKKQITDINYLLLKNEEYKKYDIKKYNFFSSGKKINKGNIHLLTKQMRTFKEIFFSLGFEEMETHNYVESSFWCFDALYIPQQHPSRDLQDTFFIKEPETCIDKFVDTEYIDNIKRVHTHGDYGSFGMEL
;
A
#
# COMPACT_ATOMS: atom_id res chain seq x y z
N MET A 1 15.20 32.03 3.69
CA MET A 1 14.99 32.54 5.07
C MET A 1 13.85 31.84 5.81
N SER A 2 12.78 31.40 5.12
CA SER A 2 11.64 30.71 5.74
C SER A 2 11.90 29.26 6.18
N THR A 3 12.88 28.55 5.61
CA THR A 3 13.24 27.16 5.98
C THR A 3 14.01 27.07 7.30
N ASN A 4 14.93 28.00 7.56
CA ASN A 4 15.77 27.99 8.76
C ASN A 4 14.94 28.22 10.04
N ASN A 5 13.94 29.12 9.99
CA ASN A 5 13.03 29.37 11.11
C ASN A 5 12.17 28.15 11.48
N VAL A 6 11.89 27.25 10.54
CA VAL A 6 11.09 26.03 10.79
C VAL A 6 11.96 24.93 11.39
N GLU A 7 13.21 24.82 10.95
CA GLU A 7 14.18 23.87 11.53
C GLU A 7 14.60 24.26 12.95
N GLU A 8 14.75 25.56 13.22
CA GLU A 8 15.05 26.07 14.57
C GLU A 8 13.92 25.78 15.55
N LYS A 9 12.66 26.08 15.19
CA LYS A 9 11.49 25.73 16.02
C LYS A 9 11.37 24.22 16.29
N LYS A 10 11.62 23.38 15.27
CA LYS A 10 11.61 21.91 15.44
C LYS A 10 12.71 21.40 16.36
N ASN A 11 13.85 22.10 16.44
CA ASN A 11 14.94 21.72 17.33
C ASN A 11 14.67 22.16 18.77
N GLU A 12 14.00 23.31 18.98
CA GLU A 12 13.52 23.73 20.30
C GLU A 12 12.46 22.78 20.86
N GLU A 13 11.47 22.38 20.03
CA GLU A 13 10.45 21.40 20.43
C GLU A 13 11.08 20.03 20.79
N LEU A 14 12.12 19.62 20.06
CA LEU A 14 12.85 18.39 20.35
C LEU A 14 13.63 18.46 21.67
N TYR A 15 14.21 19.62 21.98
CA TYR A 15 14.90 19.85 23.26
C TYR A 15 13.92 19.84 24.44
N ASN A 16 12.73 20.43 24.26
CA ASN A 16 11.66 20.36 25.26
C ASN A 16 11.19 18.91 25.48
N LEU A 17 11.00 18.13 24.41
CA LEU A 17 10.66 16.71 24.55
C LEU A 17 11.77 15.91 25.25
N LEU A 18 13.04 16.23 24.99
CA LEU A 18 14.17 15.55 25.62
C LEU A 18 14.18 15.74 27.14
N ASN A 19 13.87 16.96 27.62
CA ASN A 19 13.71 17.25 29.04
C ASN A 19 12.50 16.52 29.63
N ILE A 20 11.36 16.50 28.92
CA ILE A 20 10.15 15.76 29.32
C ILE A 20 10.43 14.25 29.45
N LEU A 21 11.16 13.69 28.48
CA LEU A 21 11.53 12.27 28.50
C LEU A 21 12.43 11.95 29.70
N GLU A 22 13.37 12.83 30.03
CA GLU A 22 14.23 12.66 31.20
C GLU A 22 13.43 12.69 32.52
N GLU A 23 12.47 13.62 32.66
CA GLU A 23 11.54 13.66 33.80
C GLU A 23 10.73 12.37 33.92
N GLU A 24 10.15 11.89 32.82
CA GLU A 24 9.35 10.66 32.79
C GLU A 24 10.19 9.41 33.06
N PHE A 25 11.41 9.32 32.54
CA PHE A 25 12.34 8.23 32.83
C PHE A 25 12.73 8.20 34.31
N ASN A 26 12.95 9.37 34.92
CA ASN A 26 13.25 9.48 36.35
C ASN A 26 12.04 9.10 37.22
N LEU A 27 10.82 9.48 36.83
CA LEU A 27 9.59 9.09 37.52
C LEU A 27 9.35 7.57 37.46
N SER A 28 9.52 6.94 36.28
CA SER A 28 9.44 5.49 36.10
C SER A 28 10.45 4.73 36.98
N LYS A 29 11.65 5.30 37.17
CA LYS A 29 12.68 4.74 38.04
C LYS A 29 12.29 4.77 39.53
N ILE A 30 11.52 5.76 39.94
CA ILE A 30 11.02 5.92 41.32
C ILE A 30 9.83 4.99 41.58
N GLU A 31 8.90 4.86 40.62
CA GLU A 31 7.75 3.95 40.71
C GLU A 31 8.18 2.48 40.81
N ASN A 32 9.15 2.04 39.99
CA ASN A 32 9.69 0.67 40.07
C ASN A 32 10.44 0.38 41.38
N LYS A 33 11.03 1.39 42.04
CA LYS A 33 11.64 1.22 43.37
C LYS A 33 10.60 1.08 44.48
N ASN A 34 9.40 1.64 44.31
CA ASN A 34 8.31 1.53 45.28
C ASN A 34 7.49 0.23 45.11
N ASN A 35 7.35 -0.28 43.89
CA ASN A 35 6.66 -1.55 43.62
C ASN A 35 7.45 -2.80 44.06
N ASN A 36 8.79 -2.74 44.12
CA ASN A 36 9.61 -3.85 44.66
C ASN A 36 9.46 -4.11 46.17
N LYS A 37 8.50 -3.47 46.86
CA LYS A 37 8.17 -3.75 48.26
C LYS A 37 6.86 -4.51 48.46
N ASN A 38 5.99 -4.61 47.46
CA ASN A 38 4.71 -5.30 47.58
C ASN A 38 4.41 -6.12 46.32
N ASP A 39 3.98 -7.37 46.55
CA ASP A 39 3.32 -8.32 45.64
C ASP A 39 4.19 -9.39 44.96
N ASP A 40 4.28 -10.52 45.68
CA ASP A 40 4.12 -11.86 45.10
C ASP A 40 2.70 -11.99 44.54
N GLY A 41 2.56 -12.12 43.21
CA GLY A 41 1.27 -12.35 42.56
C GLY A 41 1.44 -12.80 41.12
N ASP A 42 0.87 -13.97 40.80
CA ASP A 42 0.88 -14.61 39.47
C ASP A 42 0.28 -13.72 38.38
N ASP A 43 1.11 -13.30 37.41
CA ASP A 43 0.71 -12.53 36.23
C ASP A 43 1.02 -13.30 34.92
N ASP A 44 0.08 -13.15 33.98
CA ASP A 44 -0.23 -14.01 32.83
C ASP A 44 0.92 -14.39 31.85
N ASP A 45 0.86 -15.64 31.38
CA ASP A 45 1.85 -16.39 30.58
C ASP A 45 2.11 -15.84 29.14
N VAL A 46 1.40 -14.77 28.74
CA VAL A 46 1.55 -14.12 27.42
C VAL A 46 2.60 -13.01 27.45
N ASN A 47 2.71 -12.27 28.57
CA ASN A 47 3.71 -11.21 28.74
C ASN A 47 5.14 -11.77 28.82
N LYS A 48 5.32 -12.96 29.44
CA LYS A 48 6.62 -13.66 29.55
C LYS A 48 7.25 -14.00 28.20
N ARG A 49 6.47 -14.19 27.12
CA ARG A 49 6.99 -14.54 25.78
C ARG A 49 7.45 -13.32 24.99
N GLU A 50 6.75 -12.19 25.12
CA GLU A 50 7.18 -10.92 24.50
C GLU A 50 8.42 -10.35 25.20
N ASP A 51 8.50 -10.48 26.52
CA ASP A 51 9.66 -10.04 27.31
C ASP A 51 10.93 -10.84 27.00
N ASN A 52 10.81 -12.16 26.73
CA ASN A 52 11.95 -12.99 26.33
C ASN A 52 12.50 -12.63 24.94
N ASN A 53 11.64 -12.35 23.95
CA ASN A 53 12.07 -11.93 22.61
C ASN A 53 12.69 -10.53 22.61
N ASN A 54 12.13 -9.59 23.39
CA ASN A 54 12.67 -8.25 23.54
C ASN A 54 14.05 -8.28 24.21
N ASN A 55 14.25 -9.15 25.21
CA ASN A 55 15.54 -9.34 25.89
C ASN A 55 16.64 -9.89 24.96
N GLU A 56 16.30 -10.75 24.00
CA GLU A 56 17.27 -11.23 22.99
C GLU A 56 17.65 -10.14 21.98
N TYR A 57 16.68 -9.30 21.59
CA TYR A 57 16.92 -8.13 20.72
C TYR A 57 17.82 -7.09 21.41
N TYR A 58 17.60 -6.80 22.69
CA TYR A 58 18.47 -5.89 23.45
C TYR A 58 19.90 -6.44 23.63
N LYS A 59 20.05 -7.75 23.80
CA LYS A 59 21.37 -8.40 23.84
C LYS A 59 22.11 -8.28 22.50
N LYS A 60 21.44 -8.51 21.37
CA LYS A 60 22.03 -8.32 20.03
C LYS A 60 22.45 -6.86 19.77
N LEU A 61 21.64 -5.89 20.19
CA LEU A 61 21.99 -4.47 20.10
C LEU A 61 23.22 -4.10 20.94
N LYS A 62 23.38 -4.73 22.11
CA LYS A 62 24.57 -4.58 22.96
C LYS A 62 25.81 -5.18 22.29
N ASP A 63 25.70 -6.37 21.71
CA ASP A 63 26.82 -7.08 21.09
C ASP A 63 27.29 -6.42 19.78
N GLU A 64 26.36 -5.91 18.95
CA GLU A 64 26.71 -5.30 17.65
C GLU A 64 27.10 -3.82 17.73
N LYS A 65 26.50 -3.06 18.66
CA LYS A 65 26.64 -1.59 18.70
C LYS A 65 27.16 -1.04 20.03
N GLY A 66 27.43 -1.89 21.03
CA GLY A 66 27.93 -1.48 22.36
C GLY A 66 26.92 -0.66 23.16
N LEU A 67 25.61 -0.86 22.91
CA LEU A 67 24.52 -0.10 23.53
C LEU A 67 23.94 -0.83 24.74
N ASP A 68 24.08 -0.24 25.93
CA ASP A 68 23.35 -0.70 27.12
C ASP A 68 21.93 -0.08 27.17
N VAL A 69 20.93 -0.94 27.40
CA VAL A 69 19.51 -0.58 27.44
C VAL A 69 19.02 -0.58 28.88
N LEU A 70 18.47 0.56 29.35
CA LEU A 70 17.95 0.68 30.72
C LEU A 70 16.46 0.33 30.75
N ILE A 71 16.17 -0.97 30.88
CA ILE A 71 14.79 -1.54 30.84
C ILE A 71 13.85 -0.88 31.87
N ASN A 72 14.37 -0.41 33.01
CA ASN A 72 13.58 0.19 34.09
C ASN A 72 13.17 1.65 33.86
N GLU A 73 13.70 2.29 32.80
CA GLU A 73 13.43 3.68 32.42
C GLU A 73 12.67 3.69 31.09
N TYR A 74 11.34 3.56 31.17
CA TYR A 74 10.46 3.53 30.00
C TYR A 74 9.36 4.58 30.07
N THR A 75 8.85 4.99 28.92
CA THR A 75 7.67 5.86 28.82
C THR A 75 6.85 5.51 27.59
N THR A 76 5.58 5.93 27.58
CA THR A 76 4.66 5.67 26.47
C THR A 76 4.26 6.99 25.84
N SER A 77 4.32 7.06 24.50
CA SER A 77 3.87 8.23 23.72
C SER A 77 2.45 8.72 24.09
N LEU A 78 1.52 7.82 24.41
CA LEU A 78 0.18 8.18 24.91
C LEU A 78 0.20 8.86 26.27
N LYS A 79 1.09 8.44 27.20
CA LYS A 79 1.25 9.07 28.52
C LYS A 79 1.78 10.50 28.36
N ILE A 80 2.81 10.67 27.52
CA ILE A 80 3.40 11.98 27.20
C ILE A 80 2.37 12.91 26.55
N SER A 81 1.65 12.40 25.54
CA SER A 81 0.63 13.18 24.83
C SER A 81 -0.47 13.69 25.77
N LYS A 82 -0.98 12.82 26.66
CA LYS A 82 -2.00 13.19 27.64
C LYS A 82 -1.49 14.16 28.71
N LYS A 83 -0.29 13.93 29.25
CA LYS A 83 0.25 14.72 30.37
C LYS A 83 0.71 16.12 29.95
N TYR A 84 1.31 16.25 28.77
CA TYR A 84 1.86 17.52 28.28
C TYR A 84 1.00 18.19 27.21
N ASN A 85 -0.17 17.63 26.89
CA ASN A 85 -1.11 18.12 25.88
C ASN A 85 -0.46 18.35 24.50
N ILE A 86 0.46 17.46 24.12
CA ILE A 86 1.15 17.47 22.82
C ILE A 86 0.46 16.48 21.89
N ASP A 87 0.22 16.87 20.64
CA ASP A 87 -0.34 15.97 19.63
C ASP A 87 0.51 14.70 19.46
N HIS A 88 -0.13 13.53 19.60
CA HIS A 88 0.51 12.21 19.58
C HIS A 88 1.32 11.98 18.30
N ASN A 89 0.85 12.50 17.15
CA ASN A 89 1.56 12.40 15.88
C ASN A 89 2.91 13.14 15.89
N LYS A 90 2.97 14.30 16.57
CA LYS A 90 4.21 15.07 16.71
C LYS A 90 5.20 14.33 17.61
N VAL A 91 4.73 13.77 18.73
CA VAL A 91 5.54 12.97 19.65
C VAL A 91 6.15 11.75 18.94
N MET A 92 5.33 11.02 18.16
CA MET A 92 5.78 9.88 17.34
C MET A 92 6.87 10.28 16.33
N GLY A 93 6.72 11.43 15.68
CA GLY A 93 7.73 11.96 14.76
C GLY A 93 9.07 12.29 15.45
N MET A 94 9.01 12.87 16.64
CA MET A 94 10.20 13.20 17.43
C MET A 94 10.89 11.95 17.98
N ILE A 95 10.13 10.95 18.45
CA ILE A 95 10.68 9.66 18.89
C ILE A 95 11.45 8.97 17.77
N LYS A 96 10.90 8.94 16.55
CA LYS A 96 11.60 8.38 15.37
C LYS A 96 12.90 9.12 15.08
N LYS A 97 12.94 10.44 15.26
CA LYS A 97 14.17 11.23 15.11
C LYS A 97 15.20 10.83 16.18
N LEU A 98 14.78 10.64 17.43
CA LEU A 98 15.66 10.21 18.53
C LEU A 98 16.16 8.76 18.34
N GLU A 99 15.35 7.90 17.75
CA GLU A 99 15.72 6.54 17.35
C GLU A 99 16.84 6.55 16.29
N THR A 100 16.76 7.42 15.28
CA THR A 100 17.86 7.55 14.29
C THR A 100 19.19 8.03 14.90
N LEU A 101 19.13 8.73 16.03
CA LEU A 101 20.29 9.18 16.79
C LEU A 101 20.75 8.14 17.84
N TYR A 102 20.08 6.99 17.92
CA TYR A 102 20.31 5.92 18.90
C TYR A 102 20.16 6.35 20.37
N TYR A 103 19.50 7.46 20.65
CA TYR A 103 19.27 7.95 22.02
C TYR A 103 18.20 7.14 22.75
N ILE A 104 17.31 6.52 21.99
CA ILE A 104 16.11 5.84 22.47
C ILE A 104 15.88 4.61 21.62
N ILE A 105 15.39 3.54 22.25
CA ILE A 105 14.79 2.40 21.56
C ILE A 105 13.28 2.60 21.50
N ASN A 106 12.74 2.49 20.30
CA ASN A 106 11.33 2.69 20.02
C ASN A 106 10.69 1.34 19.67
N LEU A 107 9.79 0.88 20.52
CA LEU A 107 8.94 -0.28 20.26
C LEU A 107 7.53 0.20 19.91
N ILE A 108 7.13 0.02 18.66
CA ILE A 108 5.81 0.41 18.18
C ILE A 108 4.82 -0.71 18.50
N LYS A 109 3.86 -0.44 19.39
CA LYS A 109 2.71 -1.31 19.65
C LYS A 109 1.47 -0.75 18.95
N SER A 110 0.68 -1.63 18.32
CA SER A 110 -0.56 -1.22 17.64
C SER A 110 -1.77 -1.93 18.22
N PHE A 111 -2.85 -1.19 18.42
CA PHE A 111 -4.12 -1.69 18.93
C PHE A 111 -5.27 -1.19 18.04
N ASN A 112 -6.36 -1.93 17.98
CA ASN A 112 -7.51 -1.55 17.17
C ASN A 112 -8.55 -0.84 18.05
N THR A 113 -9.07 0.27 17.54
CA THR A 113 -10.24 0.95 18.10
C THR A 113 -11.42 0.79 17.15
N TYR A 114 -12.59 0.53 17.72
CA TYR A 114 -13.78 0.15 16.99
C TYR A 114 -14.82 1.26 17.11
N HIS A 115 -15.16 1.89 15.99
CA HIS A 115 -16.16 2.96 15.93
C HIS A 115 -17.36 2.55 15.09
N LEU A 116 -18.56 2.91 15.55
CA LEU A 116 -19.78 2.70 14.77
C LEU A 116 -19.85 3.66 13.57
N SER A 117 -20.20 3.12 12.42
CA SER A 117 -20.54 3.92 11.23
C SER A 117 -21.89 4.61 11.43
N ASP A 118 -22.25 5.54 10.53
CA ASP A 118 -23.53 6.24 10.62
C ASP A 118 -24.73 5.29 10.43
N GLU A 119 -24.61 4.26 9.58
CA GLU A 119 -25.59 3.17 9.47
C GLU A 119 -25.67 2.32 10.76
N GLY A 120 -24.52 2.04 11.39
CA GLY A 120 -24.47 1.32 12.67
C GLY A 120 -25.15 2.09 13.80
N LYS A 121 -24.99 3.42 13.86
CA LYS A 121 -25.71 4.27 14.82
C LYS A 121 -27.21 4.32 14.56
N GLN A 122 -27.63 4.25 13.29
CA GLN A 122 -29.04 4.18 12.92
C GLN A 122 -29.66 2.86 13.40
N TYR A 123 -28.98 1.73 13.19
CA TYR A 123 -29.46 0.42 13.67
C TYR A 123 -29.47 0.31 15.19
N LEU A 124 -28.60 1.03 15.88
CA LEU A 124 -28.63 1.11 17.34
C LEU A 124 -29.91 1.82 17.84
N LYS A 125 -30.42 2.82 17.11
CA LYS A 125 -31.63 3.58 17.48
C LYS A 125 -32.93 2.91 17.03
N GLU A 126 -32.99 2.45 15.78
CA GLU A 126 -34.21 1.97 15.13
C GLU A 126 -34.38 0.45 15.22
N GLY A 127 -33.32 -0.27 15.60
CA GLY A 127 -33.25 -1.73 15.56
C GLY A 127 -32.64 -2.21 14.24
N SER A 128 -32.20 -3.47 14.21
CA SER A 128 -31.63 -4.07 13.02
C SER A 128 -32.70 -4.34 11.94
N PRO A 129 -32.33 -4.29 10.65
CA PRO A 129 -33.25 -4.64 9.56
C PRO A 129 -33.81 -6.05 9.69
N GLU A 130 -33.05 -6.98 10.26
CA GLU A 130 -33.46 -8.37 10.51
C GLU A 130 -34.62 -8.41 11.51
N PHE A 131 -34.47 -7.71 12.63
CA PHE A 131 -35.47 -7.63 13.69
C PHE A 131 -36.72 -6.87 13.25
N ILE A 132 -36.56 -5.75 12.53
CA ILE A 132 -37.69 -4.94 12.02
C ILE A 132 -38.55 -5.78 11.06
N VAL A 133 -37.93 -6.53 10.14
CA VAL A 133 -38.66 -7.40 9.20
C VAL A 133 -39.35 -8.55 9.94
N ILE A 134 -38.70 -9.19 10.90
CA ILE A 134 -39.33 -10.26 11.69
C ILE A 134 -40.53 -9.72 12.48
N LYS A 135 -40.38 -8.58 13.15
CA LYS A 135 -41.46 -7.92 13.91
C LYS A 135 -42.65 -7.61 13.00
N TYR A 136 -42.38 -7.10 11.79
CA TYR A 136 -43.42 -6.76 10.83
C TYR A 136 -44.14 -7.99 10.27
N VAL A 137 -43.41 -9.06 9.94
CA VAL A 137 -44.00 -10.30 9.40
C VAL A 137 -44.84 -11.04 10.46
N ILE A 138 -44.46 -10.98 11.74
CA ILE A 138 -45.27 -11.58 12.81
C ILE A 138 -46.55 -10.75 13.08
N GLN A 139 -46.46 -9.43 12.99
CA GLN A 139 -47.64 -8.55 13.16
C GLN A 139 -48.64 -8.71 12.00
N ASN A 140 -48.15 -8.99 10.80
CA ASN A 140 -48.96 -9.14 9.60
C ASN A 140 -48.89 -10.59 9.08
N ASN A 141 -49.75 -11.46 9.61
CA ASN A 141 -49.85 -12.92 9.32
C ASN A 141 -49.82 -13.33 7.83
N LYS A 142 -50.03 -12.40 6.88
CA LYS A 142 -49.83 -12.61 5.43
C LYS A 142 -49.12 -11.39 4.83
N CYS A 143 -47.80 -11.49 4.64
CA CYS A 143 -47.02 -10.47 3.94
C CYS A 143 -46.57 -10.97 2.58
N THR A 144 -46.82 -10.17 1.53
CA THR A 144 -46.23 -10.38 0.20
C THR A 144 -44.91 -9.60 0.07
N LEU A 145 -44.08 -10.03 -0.88
CA LEU A 145 -42.80 -9.38 -1.21
C LEU A 145 -42.96 -7.90 -1.66
N GLU A 146 -44.14 -7.54 -2.17
CA GLU A 146 -44.46 -6.19 -2.65
C GLU A 146 -44.85 -5.24 -1.50
N ASP A 147 -45.53 -5.74 -0.47
CA ASP A 147 -45.94 -4.95 0.70
C ASP A 147 -44.73 -4.55 1.57
N LEU A 148 -43.74 -5.44 1.69
CA LEU A 148 -42.48 -5.14 2.37
C LEU A 148 -41.67 -4.07 1.63
N LYS A 149 -41.64 -4.13 0.29
CA LYS A 149 -40.94 -3.13 -0.53
C LYS A 149 -41.59 -1.76 -0.46
N LYS A 150 -42.92 -1.70 -0.41
CA LYS A 150 -43.67 -0.43 -0.28
C LYS A 150 -43.48 0.23 1.09
N ASN A 151 -43.44 -0.55 2.16
CA ASN A 151 -43.44 0.02 3.52
C ASN A 151 -42.05 0.17 4.17
N LEU A 152 -41.10 -0.71 3.85
CA LEU A 152 -39.76 -0.73 4.48
C LEU A 152 -38.63 -0.35 3.50
N GLY A 153 -38.95 -0.21 2.21
CA GLY A 153 -38.00 0.19 1.17
C GLY A 153 -36.72 -0.66 1.18
N LYS A 154 -35.56 0.00 1.14
CA LYS A 154 -34.24 -0.65 1.07
C LYS A 154 -33.89 -1.45 2.35
N ILE A 155 -34.39 -1.04 3.53
CA ILE A 155 -34.13 -1.72 4.81
C ILE A 155 -34.84 -3.08 4.82
N GLY A 156 -36.06 -3.13 4.27
CA GLY A 156 -36.84 -4.36 4.12
C GLY A 156 -36.17 -5.41 3.24
N ASP A 157 -35.60 -5.00 2.10
CA ASP A 157 -34.89 -5.91 1.19
C ASP A 157 -33.62 -6.52 1.83
N ILE A 158 -32.88 -5.72 2.60
CA ILE A 158 -31.67 -6.17 3.32
C ILE A 158 -32.03 -7.18 4.42
N GLY A 159 -33.07 -6.86 5.22
CA GLY A 159 -33.56 -7.73 6.28
C GLY A 159 -34.13 -9.05 5.74
N LEU A 160 -34.90 -9.00 4.64
CA LEU A 160 -35.50 -10.19 4.01
C LEU A 160 -34.43 -11.14 3.45
N ASN A 161 -33.44 -10.61 2.72
CA ASN A 161 -32.35 -11.43 2.17
C ASN A 161 -31.52 -12.10 3.26
N THR A 162 -31.33 -11.43 4.41
CA THR A 162 -30.54 -11.97 5.52
C THR A 162 -31.32 -13.03 6.29
N ASN A 163 -32.62 -12.79 6.53
CA ASN A 163 -33.51 -13.75 7.18
C ASN A 163 -33.77 -15.01 6.35
N LEU A 164 -33.85 -14.89 5.01
CA LEU A 164 -33.94 -16.05 4.11
C LEU A 164 -32.68 -16.92 4.17
N LYS A 165 -31.49 -16.31 4.22
CA LYS A 165 -30.21 -17.03 4.37
C LYS A 165 -30.12 -17.76 5.71
N ASN A 166 -30.59 -17.13 6.79
CA ASN A 166 -30.59 -17.70 8.13
C ASN A 166 -31.77 -18.68 8.38
N ARG A 167 -32.62 -18.92 7.37
CA ARG A 167 -33.82 -19.78 7.42
C ARG A 167 -34.84 -19.39 8.52
N THR A 168 -34.80 -18.16 9.00
CA THR A 168 -35.74 -17.64 10.01
C THR A 168 -37.11 -17.34 9.42
N ILE A 169 -37.17 -17.04 8.12
CA ILE A 169 -38.38 -16.81 7.34
C ILE A 169 -38.40 -17.79 6.16
N GLN A 170 -39.54 -18.43 5.90
CA GLN A 170 -39.74 -19.32 4.75
C GLN A 170 -40.74 -18.70 3.76
N LEU A 171 -40.49 -18.93 2.47
CA LEU A 171 -41.38 -18.49 1.39
C LEU A 171 -42.22 -19.67 0.90
N ASN A 172 -43.53 -19.60 1.08
CA ASN A 172 -44.45 -20.57 0.50
C ASN A 172 -44.66 -20.25 -1.00
N LYS A 173 -44.22 -21.17 -1.87
CA LYS A 173 -44.24 -20.99 -3.34
C LYS A 173 -45.65 -20.96 -3.95
N ALA A 174 -46.67 -21.45 -3.24
CA ALA A 174 -48.06 -21.44 -3.70
C ALA A 174 -48.75 -20.08 -3.54
N ASP A 175 -48.53 -19.39 -2.41
CA ASP A 175 -49.29 -18.18 -2.03
C ASP A 175 -48.47 -16.88 -2.06
N LYS A 176 -47.17 -16.95 -2.45
CA LYS A 176 -46.20 -15.83 -2.36
C LYS A 176 -46.13 -15.16 -0.96
N CYS A 177 -46.57 -15.87 0.08
CA CYS A 177 -46.60 -15.38 1.47
C CYS A 177 -45.37 -15.84 2.25
N LEU A 178 -44.85 -14.95 3.09
CA LEU A 178 -43.76 -15.23 4.02
C LEU A 178 -44.32 -15.74 5.35
N THR A 179 -43.79 -16.86 5.85
CA THR A 179 -44.13 -17.39 7.17
C THR A 179 -42.89 -17.40 8.06
N CYS A 180 -43.03 -16.89 9.29
CA CYS A 180 -41.99 -16.95 10.31
C CYS A 180 -42.18 -18.22 11.16
N ASN A 181 -41.10 -18.91 11.47
CA ASN A 181 -41.11 -20.10 12.34
C ASN A 181 -40.93 -19.76 13.83
N CYS A 182 -41.16 -18.50 14.24
CA CYS A 182 -40.84 -17.99 15.57
C CYS A 182 -42.01 -17.22 16.21
N ASN A 183 -42.22 -17.44 17.52
CA ASN A 183 -43.16 -16.68 18.34
C ASN A 183 -42.57 -15.33 18.76
N LEU A 184 -43.44 -14.33 18.99
CA LEU A 184 -43.06 -12.93 19.30
C LEU A 184 -42.21 -12.78 20.58
N HIS A 185 -42.27 -13.75 21.51
CA HIS A 185 -41.70 -13.63 22.85
C HIS A 185 -40.20 -14.00 22.95
N ASP A 186 -39.64 -14.71 21.96
CA ASP A 186 -38.28 -15.28 22.02
C ASP A 186 -37.25 -14.56 21.11
N ILE A 187 -37.63 -13.45 20.46
CA ILE A 187 -36.79 -12.80 19.46
C ILE A 187 -35.95 -11.69 20.11
N GLN A 188 -34.64 -11.88 20.15
CA GLN A 188 -33.68 -10.86 20.56
C GLN A 188 -32.93 -10.30 19.36
N ASP A 189 -32.78 -8.98 19.32
CA ASP A 189 -31.93 -8.30 18.33
C ASP A 189 -30.46 -8.41 18.73
N PHE A 190 -29.84 -9.53 18.38
CA PHE A 190 -28.42 -9.75 18.65
C PHE A 190 -27.53 -8.70 17.99
N THR A 191 -27.86 -8.25 16.78
CA THR A 191 -27.11 -7.23 16.06
C THR A 191 -27.10 -5.89 16.80
N GLN A 192 -28.24 -5.43 17.30
CA GLN A 192 -28.32 -4.20 18.09
C GLN A 192 -27.55 -4.33 19.41
N ILE A 193 -27.65 -5.48 20.08
CA ILE A 193 -26.90 -5.76 21.32
C ILE A 193 -25.38 -5.72 21.06
N TYR A 194 -24.91 -6.30 19.95
CA TYR A 194 -23.48 -6.24 19.61
C TYR A 194 -23.04 -4.80 19.30
N LEU A 195 -23.86 -4.00 18.62
CA LEU A 195 -23.56 -2.60 18.34
C LEU A 195 -23.52 -1.76 19.62
N ASP A 196 -24.38 -2.03 20.60
CA ASP A 196 -24.37 -1.36 21.91
C ASP A 196 -23.10 -1.67 22.72
N ILE A 197 -22.68 -2.95 22.73
CA ILE A 197 -21.41 -3.36 23.37
C ILE A 197 -20.21 -2.67 22.70
N ILE A 198 -20.22 -2.56 21.37
CA ILE A 198 -19.18 -1.84 20.63
C ILE A 198 -19.21 -0.34 20.92
N ASN A 199 -20.38 0.28 21.08
CA ASN A 199 -20.50 1.69 21.43
C ASN A 199 -19.92 1.99 22.82
N GLN A 200 -20.12 1.08 23.78
CA GLN A 200 -19.68 1.27 25.16
C GLN A 200 -18.20 0.92 25.35
N TYR A 201 -17.72 -0.16 24.73
CA TYR A 201 -16.38 -0.73 24.98
C TYR A 201 -15.43 -0.67 23.77
N GLY A 202 -15.81 -0.03 22.66
CA GLY A 202 -15.01 0.01 21.43
C GLY A 202 -13.65 0.72 21.53
N HIS A 203 -13.39 1.39 22.66
CA HIS A 203 -12.12 2.06 22.96
C HIS A 203 -11.02 1.09 23.42
N ASP A 204 -11.37 -0.01 24.09
CA ASP A 204 -10.44 -0.98 24.66
C ASP A 204 -10.72 -2.38 24.09
N GLU A 205 -9.77 -2.88 23.29
CA GLU A 205 -9.89 -4.16 22.58
C GLU A 205 -10.12 -5.33 23.56
N GLU A 206 -9.36 -5.41 24.64
CA GLU A 206 -9.43 -6.50 25.63
C GLU A 206 -10.78 -6.58 26.36
N LEU A 207 -11.31 -5.43 26.80
CA LEU A 207 -12.61 -5.34 27.46
C LEU A 207 -13.76 -5.65 26.47
N LEU A 208 -13.65 -5.16 25.23
CA LEU A 208 -14.61 -5.47 24.17
C LEU A 208 -14.67 -6.99 23.90
N PHE A 209 -13.52 -7.64 23.76
CA PHE A 209 -13.44 -9.09 23.56
C PHE A 209 -14.02 -9.85 24.76
N ALA A 210 -13.81 -9.39 25.99
CA ALA A 210 -14.38 -10.01 27.20
C ALA A 210 -15.92 -9.93 27.22
N HIS A 211 -16.50 -8.75 26.94
CA HIS A 211 -17.96 -8.58 26.92
C HIS A 211 -18.64 -9.31 25.75
N LEU A 212 -17.99 -9.39 24.58
CA LEU A 212 -18.49 -10.17 23.44
C LEU A 212 -18.44 -11.69 23.72
N LYS A 213 -17.43 -12.19 24.45
CA LYS A 213 -17.37 -13.60 24.89
C LYS A 213 -18.58 -13.96 25.75
N ASN A 214 -18.87 -13.15 26.77
CA ASN A 214 -19.95 -13.42 27.72
C ASN A 214 -21.35 -13.47 27.05
N LYS A 215 -21.58 -12.65 26.01
CA LYS A 215 -22.84 -12.61 25.26
C LYS A 215 -22.97 -13.70 24.19
N ASN A 216 -21.87 -14.17 23.61
CA ASN A 216 -21.90 -15.32 22.68
C ASN A 216 -22.21 -16.64 23.38
N HIS A 217 -21.74 -16.81 24.62
CA HIS A 217 -22.11 -17.96 25.45
C HIS A 217 -23.62 -18.02 25.74
N THR A 218 -24.30 -16.87 25.88
CA THR A 218 -25.75 -16.80 26.09
C THR A 218 -26.55 -17.07 24.81
N LYS A 219 -26.02 -16.72 23.63
CA LYS A 219 -26.64 -17.05 22.32
C LYS A 219 -26.55 -18.54 21.98
N ASN A 220 -25.41 -19.18 22.28
CA ASN A 220 -25.23 -20.62 22.06
C ASN A 220 -26.00 -21.48 23.08
N ALA A 221 -26.31 -20.97 24.26
CA ALA A 221 -27.17 -21.66 25.23
C ALA A 221 -28.66 -21.74 24.80
N LEU A 222 -29.12 -20.86 23.90
CA LEU A 222 -30.47 -20.86 23.35
C LEU A 222 -30.62 -21.75 22.12
N ASN A 223 -29.54 -21.93 21.35
CA ASN A 223 -29.50 -22.85 20.21
C ASN A 223 -28.81 -24.15 20.65
N ASN A 224 -29.59 -25.11 21.16
CA ASN A 224 -29.10 -26.46 21.50
C ASN A 224 -28.29 -27.05 20.33
N ASN A 225 -26.96 -26.92 20.36
CA ASN A 225 -25.99 -27.76 19.67
C ASN A 225 -24.57 -27.50 20.22
N GLU A 226 -24.05 -28.55 20.86
CA GLU A 226 -22.64 -28.91 21.03
C GLU A 226 -21.73 -27.97 21.82
N MET A 227 -21.73 -28.20 23.14
CA MET A 227 -20.59 -27.93 24.02
C MET A 227 -19.42 -28.84 23.63
N LYS A 228 -18.40 -28.29 22.96
CA LYS A 228 -17.01 -28.74 23.06
C LYS A 228 -16.01 -27.71 22.50
N ASN A 229 -15.17 -27.24 23.43
CA ASN A 229 -13.72 -27.03 23.29
C ASN A 229 -13.13 -25.62 23.03
N SER A 230 -12.13 -25.34 23.90
CA SER A 230 -10.92 -24.53 23.74
C SER A 230 -11.02 -23.00 23.57
N CYS A 231 -10.33 -22.26 24.46
CA CYS A 231 -10.24 -20.79 24.45
C CYS A 231 -9.73 -20.17 23.13
N LYS A 232 -9.12 -20.96 22.24
CA LYS A 232 -8.67 -20.52 20.91
C LYS A 232 -9.82 -20.41 19.90
N ASP A 233 -10.83 -21.27 20.01
CA ASP A 233 -11.98 -21.27 19.10
C ASP A 233 -12.89 -20.06 19.36
N ASN A 234 -13.00 -19.62 20.62
CA ASN A 234 -13.77 -18.45 21.02
C ASN A 234 -13.22 -17.12 20.44
N ASN A 235 -11.90 -16.96 20.36
CA ASN A 235 -11.30 -15.75 19.76
C ASN A 235 -11.55 -15.70 18.25
N ASN A 236 -11.50 -16.85 17.56
CA ASN A 236 -11.79 -16.96 16.13
C ASN A 236 -13.26 -16.63 15.82
N ILE A 237 -14.20 -17.09 16.65
CA ILE A 237 -15.62 -16.78 16.51
C ILE A 237 -15.87 -15.27 16.60
N ILE A 238 -15.23 -14.57 17.54
CA ILE A 238 -15.41 -13.12 17.71
C ILE A 238 -14.75 -12.34 16.57
N ASN A 239 -13.57 -12.77 16.12
CA ASN A 239 -12.92 -12.18 14.96
C ASN A 239 -13.80 -12.31 13.69
N ASN A 240 -14.46 -13.44 13.50
CA ASN A 240 -15.41 -13.64 12.40
C ASN A 240 -16.63 -12.71 12.53
N LEU A 241 -17.19 -12.54 13.74
CA LEU A 241 -18.29 -11.59 13.99
C LEU A 241 -17.91 -10.15 13.66
N ILE A 242 -16.72 -9.70 14.10
CA ILE A 242 -16.21 -8.35 13.81
C ILE A 242 -15.99 -8.18 12.29
N GLN A 243 -15.47 -9.20 11.61
CA GLN A 243 -15.33 -9.18 10.15
C GLN A 243 -16.68 -9.09 9.43
N ASP A 244 -17.70 -9.80 9.91
CA ASP A 244 -19.04 -9.74 9.32
C ASP A 244 -19.70 -8.38 9.55
N LEU A 245 -19.56 -7.77 10.73
CA LEU A 245 -20.02 -6.41 10.99
C LEU A 245 -19.30 -5.38 10.11
N LYS A 246 -17.99 -5.59 9.86
CA LYS A 246 -17.21 -4.77 8.93
C LYS A 246 -17.69 -4.92 7.48
N LYS A 247 -17.93 -6.14 6.99
CA LYS A 247 -18.47 -6.39 5.64
C LYS A 247 -19.83 -5.72 5.43
N ARG A 248 -20.65 -5.69 6.48
CA ARG A 248 -21.95 -5.01 6.50
C ARG A 248 -21.85 -3.48 6.62
N LYS A 249 -20.64 -2.90 6.67
CA LYS A 249 -20.38 -1.46 6.82
C LYS A 249 -20.95 -0.83 8.10
N LEU A 250 -21.19 -1.64 9.14
CA LEU A 250 -21.70 -1.16 10.43
C LEU A 250 -20.60 -0.68 11.37
N LEU A 251 -19.34 -0.98 11.04
CA LEU A 251 -18.17 -0.77 11.88
C LEU A 251 -16.98 -0.21 11.10
N GLU A 252 -16.35 0.82 11.65
CA GLU A 252 -15.08 1.37 11.22
C GLU A 252 -13.97 0.98 12.22
N ILE A 253 -12.95 0.28 11.73
CA ILE A 253 -11.81 -0.13 12.54
C ILE A 253 -10.69 0.88 12.29
N LYS A 254 -10.31 1.63 13.34
CA LYS A 254 -9.15 2.53 13.31
C LYS A 254 -7.99 1.88 14.04
N LYS A 255 -6.92 1.59 13.30
CA LYS A 255 -5.68 1.04 13.84
C LYS A 255 -4.87 2.18 14.45
N ASN A 256 -4.81 2.23 15.77
CA ASN A 256 -4.01 3.21 16.49
C ASN A 256 -2.67 2.57 16.88
N SER A 257 -1.61 3.37 16.92
CA SER A 257 -0.29 2.90 17.31
C SER A 257 0.32 3.83 18.32
N TYR A 258 1.04 3.27 19.29
CA TYR A 258 1.80 4.00 20.26
C TYR A 258 3.22 3.44 20.34
N SER A 259 4.16 4.34 20.56
CA SER A 259 5.54 4.02 20.85
C SER A 259 5.73 3.81 22.34
N HIS A 260 6.30 2.68 22.70
CA HIS A 260 6.93 2.40 23.98
C HIS A 260 8.43 2.71 23.84
N VAL A 261 8.90 3.65 24.65
CA VAL A 261 10.18 4.34 24.50
C VAL A 261 11.06 3.94 25.66
N ILE A 262 12.24 3.38 25.37
CA ILE A 262 13.21 2.94 26.37
C ILE A 262 14.51 3.72 26.19
N LYS A 263 15.09 4.17 27.29
CA LYS A 263 16.33 4.96 27.29
C LYS A 263 17.56 4.09 27.02
N THR A 264 18.51 4.60 26.23
CA THR A 264 19.84 3.97 26.00
C THR A 264 20.96 4.75 26.73
N SER A 265 22.11 4.13 26.93
CA SER A 265 23.29 4.77 27.55
C SER A 265 23.89 5.94 26.75
N ILE A 266 23.53 6.12 25.48
CA ILE A 266 24.04 7.22 24.63
C ILE A 266 23.19 8.50 24.78
N PHE A 267 22.07 8.43 25.49
CA PHE A 267 21.18 9.58 25.70
C PHE A 267 21.93 10.78 26.30
N LYS A 268 22.01 11.88 25.54
CA LYS A 268 22.65 13.14 25.93
C LYS A 268 21.66 14.29 25.77
N LYS A 269 21.73 15.25 26.70
CA LYS A 269 20.90 16.46 26.76
C LYS A 269 21.13 17.41 25.58
N ASP A 270 22.36 17.45 25.05
CA ASP A 270 22.73 18.36 23.97
C ASP A 270 22.86 17.64 22.63
N ILE A 271 21.90 17.89 21.74
CA ILE A 271 22.02 17.51 20.34
C ILE A 271 22.99 18.50 19.67
N LYS A 272 24.25 18.09 19.51
CA LYS A 272 25.21 18.87 18.72
C LYS A 272 24.67 19.00 17.30
N LYS A 273 24.59 20.24 16.78
CA LYS A 273 24.21 20.49 15.39
C LYS A 273 25.18 19.75 14.47
N GLN A 274 24.65 18.88 13.61
CA GLN A 274 25.43 18.18 12.59
C GLN A 274 25.39 18.97 11.29
N ILE A 275 26.55 19.16 10.66
CA ILE A 275 26.65 19.74 9.32
C ILE A 275 26.63 18.63 8.26
N THR A 276 25.92 18.83 7.16
CA THR A 276 25.86 17.88 6.04
C THR A 276 26.99 18.10 5.05
N ASP A 277 27.17 19.36 4.63
CA ASP A 277 28.18 19.76 3.66
C ASP A 277 29.08 20.85 4.25
N ILE A 278 30.36 20.75 3.95
CA ILE A 278 31.33 21.77 4.33
C ILE A 278 31.22 22.92 3.35
N ASN A 279 30.93 24.12 3.85
CA ASN A 279 30.82 25.33 3.06
C ASN A 279 32.12 26.15 3.12
N TYR A 280 32.37 26.99 2.12
CA TYR A 280 33.58 27.83 2.05
C TYR A 280 33.76 28.72 3.30
N LEU A 281 32.67 29.28 3.82
CA LEU A 281 32.69 30.11 5.03
C LEU A 281 33.13 29.34 6.28
N LEU A 282 32.74 28.07 6.40
CA LEU A 282 33.12 27.20 7.54
C LEU A 282 34.61 26.85 7.52
N LEU A 283 35.18 26.71 6.33
CA LEU A 283 36.62 26.51 6.13
C LEU A 283 37.40 27.77 6.48
N LYS A 284 36.93 28.93 6.01
CA LYS A 284 37.61 30.23 6.23
C LYS A 284 37.68 30.62 7.71
N ASN A 285 36.64 30.31 8.49
CA ASN A 285 36.55 30.68 9.90
C ASN A 285 37.04 29.57 10.86
N GLU A 286 37.51 28.43 10.35
CA GLU A 286 37.84 27.21 11.12
C GLU A 286 36.70 26.66 12.01
N GLU A 287 35.45 27.06 11.75
CA GLU A 287 34.31 26.69 12.59
C GLU A 287 33.87 25.23 12.39
N TYR A 288 34.32 24.57 11.32
CA TYR A 288 34.00 23.17 11.04
C TYR A 288 34.43 22.22 12.17
N LYS A 289 35.46 22.56 12.96
CA LYS A 289 35.92 21.76 14.12
C LYS A 289 34.90 21.72 15.26
N LYS A 290 34.00 22.70 15.33
CA LYS A 290 32.99 22.81 16.40
C LYS A 290 31.76 21.92 16.14
N TYR A 291 31.51 21.58 14.88
CA TYR A 291 30.35 20.81 14.44
C TYR A 291 30.74 19.35 14.15
N ASP A 292 29.80 18.45 14.37
CA ASP A 292 29.98 17.05 13.96
C ASP A 292 29.52 16.90 12.50
N ILE A 293 30.27 16.15 11.69
CA ILE A 293 29.97 15.99 10.26
C ILE A 293 29.12 14.74 10.10
N LYS A 294 27.92 14.90 9.54
CA LYS A 294 27.04 13.76 9.28
C LYS A 294 27.71 12.79 8.31
N LYS A 295 27.79 11.51 8.68
CA LYS A 295 28.36 10.46 7.80
C LYS A 295 27.59 10.40 6.47
N TYR A 296 28.32 10.48 5.37
CA TYR A 296 27.75 10.36 4.02
C TYR A 296 27.34 8.92 3.73
N ASN A 297 26.17 8.74 3.10
CA ASN A 297 25.68 7.42 2.75
C ASN A 297 26.21 6.98 1.36
N PHE A 298 27.31 6.23 1.35
CA PHE A 298 27.91 5.69 0.12
C PHE A 298 27.07 4.62 -0.58
N PHE A 299 26.03 4.08 0.08
CA PHE A 299 25.10 3.13 -0.56
C PHE A 299 24.02 3.83 -1.40
N SER A 300 24.02 5.17 -1.44
CA SER A 300 23.07 5.93 -2.26
C SER A 300 23.64 6.31 -3.62
N SER A 301 22.77 6.41 -4.63
CA SER A 301 23.19 6.96 -5.92
C SER A 301 23.45 8.45 -5.79
N GLY A 302 24.58 8.89 -6.35
CA GLY A 302 24.91 10.30 -6.43
C GLY A 302 23.95 11.10 -7.32
N LYS A 303 24.18 12.40 -7.39
CA LYS A 303 23.40 13.29 -8.25
C LYS A 303 23.57 12.89 -9.72
N LYS A 304 22.47 12.60 -10.40
CA LYS A 304 22.47 12.29 -11.84
C LYS A 304 22.99 13.50 -12.63
N ILE A 305 23.98 13.27 -13.48
CA ILE A 305 24.54 14.28 -14.37
C ILE A 305 23.80 14.21 -15.70
N ASN A 306 23.36 15.37 -16.21
CA ASN A 306 22.76 15.46 -17.53
C ASN A 306 23.87 15.40 -18.59
N LYS A 307 23.75 14.47 -19.55
CA LYS A 307 24.69 14.30 -20.66
C LYS A 307 23.93 14.19 -21.99
N GLY A 308 24.57 14.60 -23.08
CA GLY A 308 24.05 14.37 -24.43
C GLY A 308 24.03 12.87 -24.76
N ASN A 309 23.01 12.42 -25.48
CA ASN A 309 22.84 11.02 -25.88
C ASN A 309 22.68 10.92 -27.40
N ILE A 310 23.33 9.92 -28.01
CA ILE A 310 23.12 9.55 -29.41
C ILE A 310 21.87 8.67 -29.50
N HIS A 311 21.07 8.85 -30.56
CA HIS A 311 19.91 7.98 -30.81
C HIS A 311 20.34 6.51 -30.94
N LEU A 312 19.58 5.60 -30.36
CA LEU A 312 19.93 4.17 -30.28
C LEU A 312 20.15 3.55 -31.66
N LEU A 313 19.30 3.88 -32.64
CA LEU A 313 19.44 3.38 -34.01
C LEU A 313 20.74 3.86 -34.66
N THR A 314 21.14 5.12 -34.45
CA THR A 314 22.39 5.67 -34.96
C THR A 314 23.60 5.00 -34.31
N LYS A 315 23.49 4.64 -33.03
CA LYS A 315 24.53 3.86 -32.36
C LYS A 315 24.71 2.49 -33.03
N GLN A 316 23.62 1.79 -33.33
CA GLN A 316 23.69 0.50 -34.03
C GLN A 316 24.17 0.64 -35.48
N MET A 317 23.73 1.67 -36.19
CA MET A 317 24.21 1.96 -37.55
C MET A 317 25.73 2.14 -37.58
N ARG A 318 26.30 2.87 -36.60
CA ARG A 318 27.75 3.01 -36.47
C ARG A 318 28.45 1.68 -36.24
N THR A 319 27.91 0.82 -35.38
CA THR A 319 28.51 -0.50 -35.15
C THR A 319 28.48 -1.38 -36.41
N PHE A 320 27.40 -1.34 -37.19
CA PHE A 320 27.36 -2.07 -38.47
C PHE A 320 28.38 -1.52 -39.47
N LYS A 321 28.48 -0.19 -39.57
CA LYS A 321 29.44 0.49 -40.42
C LYS A 321 30.89 0.11 -40.06
N GLU A 322 31.21 0.06 -38.78
CA GLU A 322 32.51 -0.39 -38.28
C GLU A 322 32.82 -1.84 -38.69
N ILE A 323 31.83 -2.75 -38.63
CA ILE A 323 31.99 -4.14 -39.07
C ILE A 323 32.30 -4.21 -40.56
N PHE A 324 31.53 -3.52 -41.40
CA PHE A 324 31.76 -3.52 -42.85
C PHE A 324 33.14 -2.92 -43.22
N PHE A 325 33.54 -1.84 -42.57
CA PHE A 325 34.89 -1.28 -42.75
C PHE A 325 35.99 -2.24 -42.30
N SER A 326 35.78 -3.00 -41.22
CA SER A 326 36.76 -4.00 -40.78
C SER A 326 36.95 -5.15 -41.77
N LEU A 327 35.93 -5.42 -42.59
CA LEU A 327 35.97 -6.41 -43.66
C LEU A 327 36.52 -5.85 -44.99
N GLY A 328 36.85 -4.55 -45.03
CA GLY A 328 37.38 -3.88 -46.23
C GLY A 328 36.32 -3.43 -47.23
N PHE A 329 35.04 -3.35 -46.83
CA PHE A 329 33.99 -2.78 -47.69
C PHE A 329 34.10 -1.26 -47.74
N GLU A 330 33.72 -0.69 -48.88
CA GLU A 330 33.57 0.76 -49.07
C GLU A 330 32.07 1.12 -49.03
N GLU A 331 31.73 2.26 -48.42
CA GLU A 331 30.35 2.72 -48.31
C GLU A 331 29.89 3.32 -49.64
N MET A 332 28.80 2.79 -50.20
CA MET A 332 28.21 3.30 -51.43
C MET A 332 27.37 4.56 -51.16
N GLU A 333 27.39 5.51 -52.09
CA GLU A 333 26.55 6.70 -52.02
C GLU A 333 25.07 6.33 -52.21
N THR A 334 24.24 6.75 -51.26
CA THR A 334 22.79 6.48 -51.21
C THR A 334 22.00 7.76 -50.90
N HIS A 335 22.50 8.91 -51.36
CA HIS A 335 21.94 10.24 -51.11
C HIS A 335 20.69 10.55 -51.94
N ASN A 336 19.83 9.55 -52.15
CA ASN A 336 18.64 9.60 -52.97
C ASN A 336 17.52 8.77 -52.33
N TYR A 337 16.47 9.43 -51.86
CA TYR A 337 15.27 8.74 -51.36
C TYR A 337 14.30 8.36 -52.47
N VAL A 338 14.25 9.18 -53.54
CA VAL A 338 13.44 8.90 -54.73
C VAL A 338 14.35 8.22 -55.75
N GLU A 339 13.92 7.05 -56.21
CA GLU A 339 14.63 6.28 -57.22
C GLU A 339 13.71 6.01 -58.41
N SER A 340 14.29 5.93 -59.61
CA SER A 340 13.52 5.55 -60.80
C SER A 340 13.08 4.08 -60.72
N SER A 341 11.90 3.76 -61.23
CA SER A 341 11.43 2.36 -61.34
C SER A 341 12.42 1.47 -62.10
N PHE A 342 13.21 2.08 -62.99
CA PHE A 342 14.27 1.40 -63.72
C PHE A 342 15.37 0.89 -62.78
N TRP A 343 15.99 1.75 -61.96
CA TRP A 343 17.05 1.33 -61.03
C TRP A 343 16.53 0.45 -59.90
N CYS A 344 15.32 0.74 -59.40
CA CYS A 344 14.73 0.00 -58.30
C CYS A 344 14.30 -1.43 -58.71
N PHE A 345 13.89 -1.64 -59.97
CA PHE A 345 13.32 -2.91 -60.40
C PHE A 345 13.89 -3.47 -61.71
N ASP A 346 13.84 -2.73 -62.82
CA ASP A 346 14.21 -3.25 -64.15
C ASP A 346 15.69 -3.64 -64.21
N ALA A 347 16.57 -2.83 -63.63
CA ALA A 347 18.02 -3.05 -63.57
C ALA A 347 18.40 -4.26 -62.70
N LEU A 348 17.58 -4.59 -61.70
CA LEU A 348 17.74 -5.78 -60.85
C LEU A 348 17.09 -7.04 -61.45
N TYR A 349 16.65 -6.97 -62.71
CA TYR A 349 16.00 -8.06 -63.44
C TYR A 349 14.68 -8.54 -62.78
N ILE A 350 13.95 -7.63 -62.14
CA ILE A 350 12.61 -7.89 -61.58
C ILE A 350 11.55 -7.63 -62.67
N PRO A 351 10.60 -8.54 -62.96
CA PRO A 351 9.56 -8.33 -63.97
C PRO A 351 8.68 -7.10 -63.72
N GLN A 352 8.14 -6.52 -64.80
CA GLN A 352 7.22 -5.36 -64.70
C GLN A 352 5.87 -5.72 -64.05
N GLN A 353 5.40 -6.95 -64.24
CA GLN A 353 4.17 -7.48 -63.62
C GLN A 353 4.38 -7.99 -62.18
N HIS A 354 5.57 -7.80 -61.60
CA HIS A 354 5.87 -8.30 -60.26
C HIS A 354 5.02 -7.58 -59.20
N PRO A 355 4.40 -8.30 -58.24
CA PRO A 355 3.47 -7.70 -57.26
C PRO A 355 4.10 -6.57 -56.44
N SER A 356 5.41 -6.61 -56.18
CA SER A 356 6.10 -5.53 -55.47
C SER A 356 6.05 -4.17 -56.17
N ARG A 357 5.71 -4.11 -57.47
CA ARG A 357 5.49 -2.85 -58.20
C ARG A 357 4.06 -2.33 -58.10
N ASP A 358 3.18 -3.01 -57.37
CA ASP A 358 1.83 -2.53 -57.13
C ASP A 358 1.83 -1.34 -56.17
N LEU A 359 0.81 -0.50 -56.28
CA LEU A 359 0.65 0.75 -55.53
C LEU A 359 0.48 0.52 -54.03
N GLN A 360 0.10 -0.69 -53.63
CA GLN A 360 -0.04 -1.10 -52.22
C GLN A 360 1.33 -1.31 -51.54
N ASP A 361 2.32 -1.79 -52.29
CA ASP A 361 3.63 -2.19 -51.74
C ASP A 361 4.70 -1.12 -51.93
N THR A 362 4.62 -0.35 -53.04
CA THR A 362 5.62 0.67 -53.39
C THR A 362 4.97 2.06 -53.45
N PHE A 363 5.61 3.03 -52.79
CA PHE A 363 5.22 4.43 -52.88
C PHE A 363 5.69 5.05 -54.19
N PHE A 364 4.77 5.19 -55.15
CA PHE A 364 5.00 5.96 -56.37
C PHE A 364 4.90 7.46 -56.12
N ILE A 365 5.72 8.23 -56.83
CA ILE A 365 5.81 9.68 -56.68
C ILE A 365 4.83 10.35 -57.65
N LYS A 366 4.08 11.34 -57.15
CA LYS A 366 3.18 12.15 -57.98
C LYS A 366 3.92 13.31 -58.68
N GLU A 367 4.85 13.95 -57.97
CA GLU A 367 5.67 15.06 -58.49
C GLU A 367 7.10 14.90 -57.96
N PRO A 368 8.11 14.69 -58.83
CA PRO A 368 8.02 14.38 -60.27
C PRO A 368 7.54 12.93 -60.53
N GLU A 369 6.56 12.74 -61.42
CA GLU A 369 6.04 11.41 -61.79
C GLU A 369 7.02 10.62 -62.67
N THR A 370 7.69 11.29 -63.60
CA THR A 370 8.64 10.67 -64.52
C THR A 370 10.07 11.12 -64.21
N CYS A 371 11.01 10.22 -64.47
CA CYS A 371 12.43 10.55 -64.47
C CYS A 371 12.79 11.36 -65.73
N ILE A 372 13.97 11.98 -65.71
CA ILE A 372 14.48 12.78 -66.82
C ILE A 372 14.78 11.86 -68.01
N ASP A 373 14.41 12.28 -69.22
CA ASP A 373 14.77 11.56 -70.44
C ASP A 373 16.30 11.46 -70.59
N LYS A 374 16.82 10.26 -70.94
CA LYS A 374 18.26 9.94 -71.03
C LYS A 374 19.02 10.09 -69.71
N PHE A 375 18.42 9.64 -68.61
CA PHE A 375 19.10 9.55 -67.31
C PHE A 375 20.25 8.51 -67.27
N VAL A 376 20.25 7.55 -68.20
CA VAL A 376 21.29 6.50 -68.38
C VAL A 376 21.55 6.29 -69.87
N ASP A 377 22.69 5.68 -70.20
CA ASP A 377 23.04 5.24 -71.54
C ASP A 377 21.90 4.42 -72.17
N THR A 378 21.47 4.85 -73.35
CA THR A 378 20.35 4.23 -74.06
C THR A 378 20.63 2.77 -74.41
N GLU A 379 21.90 2.43 -74.64
CA GLU A 379 22.36 1.05 -74.85
C GLU A 379 22.06 0.15 -73.66
N TYR A 380 22.23 0.64 -72.43
CA TYR A 380 21.96 -0.14 -71.23
C TYR A 380 20.46 -0.41 -71.06
N ILE A 381 19.62 0.59 -71.35
CA ILE A 381 18.16 0.47 -71.34
C ILE A 381 17.71 -0.55 -72.39
N ASP A 382 18.26 -0.49 -73.61
CA ASP A 382 17.94 -1.42 -74.69
C ASP A 382 18.37 -2.85 -74.38
N ASN A 383 19.53 -3.04 -73.75
CA ASN A 383 20.00 -4.35 -73.30
C ASN A 383 19.08 -4.94 -72.24
N ILE A 384 18.66 -4.15 -71.25
CA ILE A 384 17.69 -4.58 -70.23
C ILE A 384 16.35 -4.94 -70.88
N LYS A 385 15.82 -4.09 -71.75
CA LYS A 385 14.58 -4.38 -72.47
C LYS A 385 14.66 -5.69 -73.26
N ARG A 386 15.79 -5.94 -73.94
CA ARG A 386 16.01 -7.15 -74.72
C ARG A 386 16.04 -8.40 -73.85
N VAL A 387 16.85 -8.40 -72.78
CA VAL A 387 16.97 -9.56 -71.88
C VAL A 387 15.66 -9.87 -71.15
N HIS A 388 14.88 -8.85 -70.77
CA HIS A 388 13.57 -9.05 -70.14
C HIS A 388 12.53 -9.65 -71.08
N THR A 389 12.52 -9.27 -72.36
CA THR A 389 11.46 -9.67 -73.29
C THR A 389 11.78 -10.97 -74.04
N HIS A 390 12.89 -10.99 -74.78
CA HIS A 390 13.24 -12.08 -75.71
C HIS A 390 14.33 -13.01 -75.16
N GLY A 391 14.89 -12.66 -74.00
CA GLY A 391 16.08 -13.33 -73.48
C GLY A 391 17.37 -12.86 -74.16
N ASP A 392 18.44 -12.82 -73.39
CA ASP A 392 19.81 -12.56 -73.86
C ASP A 392 20.79 -13.17 -72.83
N TYR A 393 22.09 -13.20 -73.16
CA TYR A 393 23.16 -13.69 -72.27
C TYR A 393 22.98 -15.15 -71.76
N GLY A 394 22.28 -15.98 -72.52
CA GLY A 394 21.99 -17.38 -72.16
C GLY A 394 20.76 -17.58 -71.27
N SER A 395 20.04 -16.50 -70.94
CA SER A 395 18.71 -16.54 -70.32
C SER A 395 17.63 -16.57 -71.40
N PHE A 396 16.52 -17.27 -71.13
CA PHE A 396 15.34 -17.29 -72.00
C PHE A 396 14.51 -16.01 -71.91
N GLY A 397 14.85 -15.09 -70.99
CA GLY A 397 14.05 -13.92 -70.71
C GLY A 397 12.82 -14.24 -69.87
N MET A 398 11.84 -13.33 -69.87
CA MET A 398 10.61 -13.47 -69.09
C MET A 398 9.37 -13.69 -69.98
N GLU A 399 9.53 -13.80 -71.31
CA GLU A 399 8.45 -13.99 -72.32
C GLU A 399 7.16 -13.24 -71.94
N LEU A 400 7.29 -11.91 -71.82
CA LEU A 400 6.16 -11.01 -71.53
C LEU A 400 5.28 -10.75 -72.75
#